data_AF-A0A559M720-F1
#
_entry.id   AF-A0A559M720-F1
#
_cell.length_a   1.000
_cell.length_b   1.000
_cell.length_c   1.000
_cell.angle_alpha   90.00
_cell.angle_beta   90.00
_cell.angle_gamma   90.00
#
_symmetry.space_group_name_H-M   'P 1'
#
loop_
_entity.id
_entity.type
_entity.pdbx_description
1 polymer ?
#
loop_
_entity_poly.entity_id
_entity_poly.type
_entity_poly.pdbx_seq_one_letter_code
_entity_poly.pdbx_strand_id
1 'polypeptide(L)'
;MSTSQTEKIFPESHREKGADDYTNPHDTTTSDTLTPDLRIAQQPPDGGMLAWSQVLAGHLATMSSTGYTNAFGFFLSYYTTALKESSSNISWVVSAQGFLIYFIGAFSGRAMDAGYYYHFTITGLILQLIGIFMTSLVSEYWQLMLAQGICQGLGSGLVITPTMAVVATYFSTKRAVAMCGVSSGSATGGIIFPLIARQLLGRIGIGWTVRIFGFVCLANAAITLAIIKPRNIPRREGALIALGSFRDAWFSVFALAMFLLMLGFYFMYYY
;
A
#
# COMPACT_ATOMS: atom_id res chain seq x y z
N MET A 1 -47.21 58.49 -29.55
CA MET A 1 -48.02 57.95 -28.43
C MET A 1 -47.21 56.78 -27.85
N SER A 2 -46.17 57.04 -27.05
CA SER A 2 -46.16 57.05 -25.55
C SER A 2 -46.55 55.67 -24.99
N THR A 3 -45.83 54.97 -24.11
CA THR A 3 -45.13 55.37 -22.86
C THR A 3 -44.36 54.11 -22.35
N SER A 4 -43.05 54.12 -22.06
CA SER A 4 -42.41 54.24 -20.71
C SER A 4 -43.07 53.51 -19.52
N GLN A 5 -42.27 52.62 -18.88
CA GLN A 5 -42.23 52.16 -17.46
C GLN A 5 -43.49 51.49 -16.86
N THR A 6 -43.39 50.37 -16.12
CA THR A 6 -43.26 50.29 -14.64
C THR A 6 -43.29 48.79 -14.25
N GLU A 7 -42.21 48.21 -13.73
CA GLU A 7 -41.99 47.84 -12.31
C GLU A 7 -43.00 46.83 -11.67
N LYS A 8 -42.44 45.68 -11.25
CA LYS A 8 -42.83 44.73 -10.17
C LYS A 8 -44.26 44.16 -10.14
N ILE A 9 -44.36 42.84 -9.96
CA ILE A 9 -45.26 42.16 -8.98
C ILE A 9 -45.01 40.62 -9.06
N PHE A 10 -44.83 39.99 -7.89
CA PHE A 10 -44.70 38.54 -7.54
C PHE A 10 -43.31 38.00 -7.14
N PRO A 11 -43.24 37.11 -6.12
CA PRO A 11 -42.40 37.32 -4.93
C PRO A 11 -41.30 36.25 -4.77
N GLU A 12 -40.30 36.57 -3.95
CA GLU A 12 -39.35 35.59 -3.41
C GLU A 12 -40.03 34.65 -2.42
N SER A 13 -40.06 33.34 -2.69
CA SER A 13 -39.88 32.31 -1.66
C SER A 13 -39.53 30.94 -2.26
N HIS A 14 -38.60 30.26 -1.58
CA HIS A 14 -38.20 28.86 -1.73
C HIS A 14 -37.31 28.46 -2.91
N ARG A 15 -36.04 28.87 -2.83
CA ARG A 15 -34.93 27.99 -3.25
C ARG A 15 -34.46 27.18 -2.04
N GLU A 16 -34.44 25.86 -2.22
CA GLU A 16 -33.92 24.87 -1.28
C GLU A 16 -32.52 25.26 -0.79
N LYS A 17 -32.36 25.37 0.54
CA LYS A 17 -31.05 25.44 1.17
C LYS A 17 -30.46 24.02 1.18
N GLY A 18 -29.40 23.84 0.38
CA GLY A 18 -28.56 22.65 0.38
C GLY A 18 -27.92 22.42 1.75
N ALA A 19 -27.84 21.15 2.10
CA ALA A 19 -27.34 20.61 3.35
C ALA A 19 -25.80 20.53 3.37
N ASP A 20 -25.12 21.66 3.18
CA ASP A 20 -23.65 21.77 3.27
C ASP A 20 -23.27 22.92 4.21
N ASP A 21 -23.66 22.84 5.48
CA ASP A 21 -23.07 23.69 6.52
C ASP A 21 -22.96 22.95 7.86
N TYR A 22 -22.09 21.94 7.87
CA TYR A 22 -21.43 21.49 9.09
C TYR A 22 -19.98 21.95 9.04
N THR A 23 -19.75 23.26 8.99
CA THR A 23 -18.45 23.82 9.32
C THR A 23 -18.24 23.72 10.82
N ASN A 24 -17.32 22.84 11.23
CA ASN A 24 -16.88 22.74 12.62
C ASN A 24 -16.19 24.07 13.01
N PRO A 25 -16.62 24.80 14.06
CA PRO A 25 -16.07 26.11 14.43
C PRO A 25 -14.58 26.11 14.84
N HIS A 26 -13.93 24.95 14.86
CA HIS A 26 -12.52 24.79 15.21
C HIS A 26 -11.58 24.55 14.01
N ASP A 27 -12.07 24.64 12.77
CA ASP A 27 -11.24 24.47 11.55
C ASP A 27 -10.65 25.79 11.01
N THR A 28 -11.02 26.94 11.55
CA THR A 28 -10.65 28.26 11.00
C THR A 28 -9.32 28.84 11.48
N THR A 29 -8.58 28.21 12.39
CA THR A 29 -7.41 28.87 13.03
C THR A 29 -6.04 28.45 12.49
N THR A 30 -5.93 27.43 11.64
CA THR A 30 -4.61 26.93 11.16
C THR A 30 -4.38 27.02 9.66
N SER A 31 -5.42 27.24 8.84
CA SER A 31 -5.30 27.38 7.39
C SER A 31 -4.93 28.81 6.94
N ASP A 32 -5.21 29.82 7.77
CA ASP A 32 -5.05 31.24 7.42
C ASP A 32 -3.69 31.85 7.82
N THR A 33 -2.79 31.08 8.42
CA THR A 33 -1.44 31.55 8.82
C THR A 33 -0.32 31.15 7.85
N LEU A 34 -0.60 30.38 6.79
CA LEU A 34 0.39 30.02 5.78
C LEU A 34 0.50 31.12 4.72
N THR A 35 1.73 31.60 4.47
CA THR A 35 1.98 32.53 3.36
C THR A 35 1.50 31.92 2.04
N PRO A 36 1.02 32.72 1.07
CA PRO A 36 0.53 32.23 -0.22
C PRO A 36 1.51 31.25 -0.92
N ASP A 37 2.82 31.49 -0.78
CA ASP A 37 3.86 30.62 -1.32
C ASP A 37 3.89 29.23 -0.68
N LEU A 38 3.65 29.12 0.63
CA LEU A 38 3.54 27.83 1.33
C LEU A 38 2.28 27.07 0.94
N ARG A 39 1.18 27.78 0.62
CA ARG A 39 -0.07 27.17 0.15
C ARG A 39 0.12 26.55 -1.24
N ILE A 40 0.85 27.21 -2.14
CA ILE A 40 1.20 26.69 -3.47
C ILE A 40 2.14 25.49 -3.35
N ALA A 41 3.14 25.54 -2.45
CA ALA A 41 4.06 24.42 -2.22
C ALA A 41 3.38 23.16 -1.63
N GLN A 42 2.25 23.33 -0.94
CA GLN A 42 1.46 22.22 -0.38
C GLN A 42 0.51 21.57 -1.39
N GLN A 43 0.19 22.22 -2.51
CA GLN A 43 -0.67 21.62 -3.53
C GLN A 43 0.02 20.41 -4.19
N PRO A 44 -0.71 19.32 -4.49
CA PRO A 44 -0.19 18.19 -5.26
C PRO A 44 0.33 18.65 -6.62
N PRO A 45 1.57 18.29 -7.00
CA PRO A 45 2.13 18.66 -8.31
C PRO A 45 1.38 18.00 -9.48
N ASP A 46 0.64 16.91 -9.26
CA ASP A 46 -0.23 16.22 -10.25
C ASP A 46 0.46 15.80 -11.56
N GLY A 47 1.80 15.75 -11.55
CA GLY A 47 2.63 15.42 -12.70
C GLY A 47 4.10 15.80 -12.54
N GLY A 48 4.83 15.75 -13.65
CA GLY A 48 6.28 15.99 -13.70
C GLY A 48 7.11 14.75 -13.38
N MET A 49 8.40 14.78 -13.74
CA MET A 49 9.31 13.64 -13.53
C MET A 49 9.40 13.23 -12.07
N LEU A 50 9.38 14.20 -11.14
CA LEU A 50 9.46 13.92 -9.71
C LEU A 50 8.23 13.15 -9.19
N ALA A 51 7.02 13.48 -9.62
CA ALA A 51 5.81 12.79 -9.18
C ALA A 51 5.72 11.38 -9.77
N TRP A 52 6.04 11.23 -11.06
CA TRP A 52 6.04 9.93 -11.73
C TRP A 52 7.17 9.01 -11.25
N SER A 53 8.31 9.57 -10.82
CA SER A 53 9.36 8.77 -10.19
C SER A 53 8.91 8.17 -8.86
N GLN A 54 7.98 8.81 -8.14
CA GLN A 54 7.38 8.20 -6.94
C GLN A 54 6.48 7.02 -7.29
N VAL A 55 5.73 7.10 -8.41
CA VAL A 55 4.94 5.97 -8.91
C VAL A 55 5.85 4.79 -9.25
N LEU A 56 7.00 5.04 -9.89
CA LEU A 56 7.99 3.99 -10.15
C LEU A 56 8.55 3.38 -8.86
N ALA A 57 8.90 4.21 -7.86
CA ALA A 57 9.36 3.71 -6.56
C ALA A 57 8.28 2.83 -5.90
N GLY A 58 7.02 3.25 -5.91
CA GLY A 58 5.90 2.44 -5.44
C GLY A 58 5.72 1.14 -6.21
N HIS A 59 5.82 1.19 -7.55
CA HIS A 59 5.73 0.01 -8.40
C HIS A 59 6.80 -1.03 -8.04
N LEU A 60 8.05 -0.62 -7.86
CA LEU A 60 9.16 -1.50 -7.49
C LEU A 60 9.00 -2.08 -6.07
N ALA A 61 8.52 -1.28 -5.13
CA ALA A 61 8.21 -1.72 -3.77
C ALA A 61 7.09 -2.76 -3.75
N THR A 62 5.98 -2.51 -4.47
CA THR A 62 4.86 -3.44 -4.61
C THR A 62 5.27 -4.72 -5.35
N MET A 63 6.08 -4.60 -6.40
CA MET A 63 6.66 -5.73 -7.13
C MET A 63 7.43 -6.67 -6.20
N SER A 64 8.31 -6.12 -5.36
CA SER A 64 9.17 -6.89 -4.45
C SER A 64 8.40 -7.48 -3.25
N SER A 65 7.24 -6.89 -2.94
CA SER A 65 6.38 -7.32 -1.84
C SER A 65 5.32 -8.30 -2.32
N THR A 66 4.17 -7.80 -2.80
CA THR A 66 3.03 -8.64 -3.21
C THR A 66 3.31 -9.40 -4.51
N GLY A 67 4.12 -8.85 -5.41
CA GLY A 67 4.54 -9.58 -6.62
C GLY A 67 5.36 -10.83 -6.30
N TYR A 68 6.25 -10.76 -5.30
CA TYR A 68 6.97 -11.91 -4.77
C TYR A 68 6.04 -12.92 -4.09
N THR A 69 5.07 -12.44 -3.30
CA THR A 69 4.05 -13.30 -2.66
C THR A 69 3.24 -14.09 -3.69
N ASN A 70 2.79 -13.44 -4.77
CA ASN A 70 2.01 -14.10 -5.82
C ASN A 70 2.81 -15.19 -6.54
N ALA A 71 4.13 -14.99 -6.69
CA ALA A 71 5.01 -15.97 -7.31
C ALA A 71 5.17 -17.25 -6.46
N PHE A 72 4.88 -17.21 -5.16
CA PHE A 72 4.96 -18.37 -4.29
C PHE A 72 4.02 -19.50 -4.71
N GLY A 73 2.87 -19.19 -5.33
CA GLY A 73 1.96 -20.22 -5.85
C GLY A 73 2.65 -21.20 -6.82
N PHE A 74 3.66 -20.74 -7.56
CA PHE A 74 4.47 -21.60 -8.43
C PHE A 74 5.33 -22.61 -7.66
N PHE A 75 5.73 -22.26 -6.43
CA PHE A 75 6.57 -23.07 -5.57
C PHE A 75 5.77 -23.95 -4.61
N LEU A 76 4.43 -23.83 -4.57
CA LEU A 76 3.59 -24.60 -3.65
C LEU A 76 3.83 -26.10 -3.77
N SER A 77 3.73 -26.66 -4.98
CA SER A 77 3.96 -28.09 -5.23
C SER A 77 5.40 -28.53 -4.94
N TYR A 78 6.37 -27.62 -5.04
CA TYR A 78 7.75 -27.91 -4.69
C TYR A 78 7.89 -28.03 -3.17
N TYR A 79 7.37 -27.07 -2.42
CA TYR A 79 7.48 -27.06 -0.96
C TYR A 79 6.69 -28.18 -0.31
N THR A 80 5.53 -28.57 -0.84
CA THR A 80 4.79 -29.75 -0.34
C THR A 80 5.62 -31.03 -0.50
N THR A 81 6.29 -31.20 -1.64
CA THR A 81 7.14 -32.38 -1.89
C THR A 81 8.42 -32.33 -1.05
N ALA A 82 9.10 -31.19 -1.00
CA ALA A 82 10.39 -31.02 -0.32
C ALA A 82 10.26 -31.10 1.21
N LEU A 83 9.21 -30.49 1.78
CA LEU A 83 8.97 -30.46 3.22
C LEU A 83 8.09 -31.61 3.71
N LYS A 84 7.56 -32.44 2.79
CA LYS A 84 6.59 -33.51 3.07
C LYS A 84 5.35 -33.01 3.83
N GLU A 85 4.94 -31.79 3.52
CA GLU A 85 3.80 -31.11 4.14
C GLU A 85 2.59 -31.07 3.20
N SER A 86 1.40 -30.98 3.78
CA SER A 86 0.18 -30.82 2.99
C SER A 86 0.12 -29.44 2.33
N SER A 87 -0.54 -29.32 1.17
CA SER A 87 -0.77 -28.02 0.52
C SER A 87 -1.48 -27.03 1.45
N SER A 88 -2.39 -27.51 2.29
CA SER A 88 -3.08 -26.70 3.32
C SER A 88 -2.10 -26.08 4.32
N ASN A 89 -1.14 -26.86 4.83
CA ASN A 89 -0.13 -26.35 5.76
C ASN A 89 0.74 -25.28 5.08
N ILE A 90 1.16 -25.49 3.84
CA ILE A 90 1.95 -24.49 3.11
C ILE A 90 1.12 -23.22 2.81
N SER A 91 -0.17 -23.33 2.52
CA SER A 91 -1.07 -22.18 2.31
C SER A 91 -1.22 -21.30 3.56
N TRP A 92 -1.06 -21.84 4.77
CA TRP A 92 -1.02 -21.03 6.00
C TRP A 92 0.13 -20.03 6.04
N VAL A 93 1.28 -20.35 5.43
CA VAL A 93 2.44 -19.44 5.36
C VAL A 93 2.05 -18.15 4.64
N VAL A 94 1.45 -18.29 3.46
CA VAL A 94 1.06 -17.15 2.64
C VAL A 94 -0.14 -16.40 3.24
N SER A 95 -1.04 -17.12 3.89
CA SER A 95 -2.16 -16.52 4.64
C SER A 95 -1.65 -15.64 5.79
N ALA A 96 -0.67 -16.14 6.56
CA ALA A 96 -0.03 -15.38 7.64
C ALA A 96 0.72 -14.15 7.09
N GLN A 97 1.43 -14.31 5.97
CA GLN A 97 2.09 -13.20 5.27
C GLN A 97 1.08 -12.12 4.88
N GLY A 98 -0.02 -12.49 4.23
CA GLY A 98 -1.08 -11.56 3.83
C GLY A 98 -1.70 -10.84 5.03
N PHE A 99 -2.04 -11.59 6.09
CA PHE A 99 -2.56 -11.02 7.34
C PHE A 99 -1.61 -9.96 7.91
N LEU A 100 -0.31 -10.27 8.03
CA LEU A 100 0.67 -9.35 8.61
C LEU A 100 0.90 -8.12 7.73
N ILE A 101 0.86 -8.25 6.40
CA ILE A 101 0.97 -7.11 5.49
C ILE A 101 -0.10 -6.06 5.81
N TYR A 102 -1.36 -6.47 5.90
CA TYR A 102 -2.46 -5.54 6.17
C TYR A 102 -2.50 -5.09 7.62
N PHE A 103 -2.27 -6.01 8.56
CA PHE A 103 -2.27 -5.71 9.99
C PHE A 103 -1.21 -4.66 10.33
N ILE A 104 0.05 -4.88 9.93
CA ILE A 104 1.14 -3.93 10.14
C ILE A 104 0.97 -2.69 9.26
N GLY A 105 0.45 -2.87 8.03
CA GLY A 105 0.10 -1.78 7.14
C GLY A 105 -0.77 -0.73 7.82
N ALA A 106 -1.80 -1.14 8.57
CA ALA A 106 -2.68 -0.24 9.31
C ALA A 106 -1.94 0.67 10.31
N PHE A 107 -0.90 0.16 10.99
CA PHE A 107 -0.11 0.94 11.95
C PHE A 107 0.99 1.78 11.28
N SER A 108 1.62 1.26 10.22
CA SER A 108 2.74 1.92 9.55
C SER A 108 2.37 3.27 8.90
N GLY A 109 1.14 3.44 8.43
CA GLY A 109 0.67 4.69 7.82
C GLY A 109 0.70 5.88 8.78
N ARG A 110 0.37 5.65 10.07
CA ARG A 110 0.39 6.70 11.10
C ARG A 110 1.81 7.00 11.56
N ALA A 111 2.66 5.98 11.63
CA ALA A 111 4.08 6.14 11.94
C ALA A 111 4.81 6.97 10.87
N MET A 112 4.38 6.87 9.60
CA MET A 112 4.82 7.77 8.54
C MET A 112 4.35 9.22 8.78
N ASP A 113 3.09 9.43 9.17
CA ASP A 113 2.57 10.78 9.47
C ASP A 113 3.37 11.46 10.61
N ALA A 114 3.97 10.69 11.52
CA ALA A 114 4.84 11.16 12.60
C ALA A 114 6.29 11.49 12.18
N GLY A 115 6.61 11.42 10.88
CA GLY A 115 7.93 11.81 10.34
C GLY A 115 8.98 10.69 10.30
N TYR A 116 8.65 9.47 10.69
CA TYR A 116 9.60 8.34 10.74
C TYR A 116 9.68 7.53 9.43
N TYR A 117 9.23 8.09 8.30
CA TYR A 117 9.10 7.38 7.02
C TYR A 117 10.31 6.51 6.63
N TYR A 118 11.52 7.09 6.62
CA TYR A 118 12.73 6.38 6.20
C TYR A 118 13.12 5.25 7.16
N HIS A 119 12.94 5.44 8.47
CA HIS A 119 13.27 4.42 9.47
C HIS A 119 12.41 3.16 9.27
N PHE A 120 11.09 3.34 9.11
CA PHE A 120 10.18 2.23 8.88
C PHE A 120 10.40 1.56 7.52
N THR A 121 10.59 2.37 6.47
CA THR A 121 10.79 1.85 5.11
C THR A 121 12.10 1.05 5.00
N ILE A 122 13.21 1.58 5.54
CA ILE A 122 14.50 0.87 5.55
C ILE A 122 14.40 -0.41 6.38
N THR A 123 13.80 -0.35 7.56
CA THR A 123 13.58 -1.53 8.41
C THR A 123 12.76 -2.59 7.68
N GLY A 124 11.68 -2.19 7.01
CA GLY A 124 10.83 -3.08 6.26
C GLY A 124 11.53 -3.72 5.06
N LEU A 125 12.33 -2.95 4.31
CA LEU A 125 13.13 -3.46 3.19
C LEU A 125 14.19 -4.47 3.66
N ILE A 126 14.87 -4.19 4.79
CA ILE A 126 15.83 -5.12 5.39
C ILE A 126 15.13 -6.42 5.80
N LEU A 127 13.97 -6.33 6.45
CA LEU A 127 13.18 -7.52 6.82
C LEU A 127 12.75 -8.33 5.59
N GLN A 128 12.30 -7.68 4.52
CA GLN A 128 11.96 -8.37 3.27
C GLN A 128 13.16 -9.13 2.70
N LEU A 129 14.33 -8.50 2.65
CA LEU A 129 15.56 -9.13 2.13
C LEU A 129 16.00 -10.30 3.00
N ILE A 130 16.00 -10.12 4.33
CA ILE A 130 16.31 -11.20 5.27
C ILE A 130 15.32 -12.35 5.06
N GLY A 131 14.03 -12.08 4.97
CA GLY A 131 13.00 -13.08 4.70
C GLY A 131 13.30 -13.88 3.44
N ILE A 132 13.57 -13.21 2.32
CA ILE A 132 13.85 -13.88 1.04
C ILE A 132 15.14 -14.71 1.10
N PHE A 133 16.23 -14.17 1.65
CA PHE A 133 17.49 -14.90 1.75
C PHE A 133 17.41 -16.07 2.74
N MET A 134 16.66 -15.93 3.83
CA MET A 134 16.43 -17.02 4.78
C MET A 134 15.53 -18.11 4.19
N THR A 135 14.54 -17.75 3.36
CA THR A 135 13.74 -18.72 2.59
C THR A 135 14.62 -19.60 1.70
N SER A 136 15.74 -19.09 1.20
CA SER A 136 16.68 -19.89 0.39
C SER A 136 17.38 -21.02 1.15
N LEU A 137 17.36 -20.99 2.49
CA LEU A 137 18.03 -21.93 3.38
C LEU A 137 17.04 -22.85 4.12
N VAL A 138 15.75 -22.78 3.79
CA VAL A 138 14.69 -23.53 4.46
C VAL A 138 14.84 -25.02 4.20
N SER A 139 14.86 -25.80 5.29
CA SER A 139 14.76 -27.26 5.30
C SER A 139 13.51 -27.77 6.01
N GLU A 140 12.89 -26.93 6.86
CA GLU A 140 11.77 -27.29 7.73
C GLU A 140 10.60 -26.31 7.58
N TYR A 141 9.36 -26.78 7.78
CA TYR A 141 8.14 -25.97 7.64
C TYR A 141 8.16 -24.71 8.52
N TRP A 142 8.58 -24.83 9.78
CA TRP A 142 8.60 -23.69 10.71
C TRP A 142 9.55 -22.59 10.23
N GLN A 143 10.65 -22.94 9.55
CA GLN A 143 11.58 -21.96 8.99
C GLN A 143 10.93 -21.18 7.85
N LEU A 144 10.14 -21.86 7.02
CA LEU A 144 9.35 -21.23 5.94
C LEU A 144 8.33 -20.25 6.52
N MET A 145 7.62 -20.65 7.57
CA MET A 145 6.66 -19.78 8.26
C MET A 145 7.34 -18.53 8.84
N LEU A 146 8.50 -18.68 9.48
CA LEU A 146 9.21 -17.52 10.04
C LEU A 146 9.79 -16.61 8.95
N ALA A 147 10.45 -17.16 7.94
CA ALA A 147 11.13 -16.39 6.90
C ALA A 147 10.14 -15.71 5.94
N GLN A 148 9.15 -16.45 5.47
CA GLN A 148 8.22 -15.96 4.47
C GLN A 148 6.91 -15.45 5.07
N GLY A 149 6.32 -16.19 6.00
CA GLY A 149 5.08 -15.78 6.67
C GLY A 149 5.30 -14.50 7.48
N ILE A 150 6.18 -14.59 8.48
CA ILE A 150 6.38 -13.52 9.45
C ILE A 150 7.32 -12.44 8.94
N CYS A 151 8.57 -12.77 8.62
CA CYS A 151 9.59 -11.77 8.31
C CYS A 151 9.23 -10.97 7.04
N GLN A 152 8.83 -11.66 5.97
CA GLN A 152 8.37 -10.99 4.74
C GLN A 152 7.06 -10.24 4.99
N GLY A 153 6.08 -10.81 5.70
CA GLY A 153 4.81 -10.15 5.98
C GLY A 153 4.96 -8.84 6.75
N LEU A 154 5.75 -8.85 7.83
CA LEU A 154 6.11 -7.65 8.59
C LEU A 154 6.84 -6.63 7.71
N GLY A 155 7.85 -7.07 6.96
CA GLY A 155 8.65 -6.20 6.10
C GLY A 155 7.83 -5.54 4.98
N SER A 156 6.92 -6.29 4.36
CA SER A 156 6.01 -5.80 3.32
C SER A 156 4.98 -4.81 3.86
N GLY A 157 4.40 -5.07 5.03
CA GLY A 157 3.47 -4.14 5.69
C GLY A 157 4.13 -2.80 6.03
N LEU A 158 5.39 -2.82 6.45
CA LEU A 158 6.17 -1.62 6.76
C LEU A 158 6.60 -0.79 5.54
N VAL A 159 6.50 -1.34 4.32
CA VAL A 159 6.95 -0.66 3.08
C VAL A 159 5.78 -0.26 2.21
N ILE A 160 4.81 -1.15 1.96
CA ILE A 160 3.72 -0.91 1.00
C ILE A 160 2.89 0.30 1.42
N THR A 161 2.37 0.29 2.65
CA THR A 161 1.46 1.35 3.10
C THR A 161 2.09 2.73 3.11
N PRO A 162 3.29 2.95 3.70
CA PRO A 162 3.89 4.27 3.68
C PRO A 162 4.29 4.70 2.27
N THR A 163 4.74 3.77 1.41
CA THR A 163 5.06 4.09 0.02
C THR A 163 3.83 4.52 -0.77
N MET A 164 2.71 3.81 -0.63
CA MET A 164 1.43 4.19 -1.24
C MET A 164 0.92 5.53 -0.73
N ALA A 165 1.10 5.81 0.56
CA ALA A 165 0.76 7.10 1.17
C ALA A 165 1.61 8.24 0.59
N VAL A 166 2.92 8.05 0.42
CA VAL A 166 3.80 9.04 -0.25
C VAL A 166 3.28 9.32 -1.65
N VAL A 167 3.07 8.30 -2.48
CA VAL A 167 2.60 8.49 -3.86
C VAL A 167 1.27 9.24 -3.89
N ALA A 168 0.34 8.92 -3.00
CA ALA A 168 -0.93 9.61 -2.89
C ALA A 168 -0.81 11.11 -2.57
N THR A 169 0.27 11.56 -1.92
CA THR A 169 0.50 13.00 -1.67
C THR A 169 0.96 13.78 -2.91
N TYR A 170 1.43 13.11 -3.96
CA TYR A 170 1.91 13.75 -5.18
C TYR A 170 0.81 14.04 -6.20
N PHE A 171 -0.36 13.42 -6.05
CA PHE A 171 -1.45 13.49 -7.02
C PHE A 171 -2.79 13.79 -6.33
N SER A 172 -3.58 14.70 -6.91
CA SER A 172 -4.99 14.91 -6.59
C SER A 172 -5.88 14.34 -7.70
N THR A 173 -5.94 14.99 -8.87
CA THR A 173 -6.81 14.60 -9.99
C THR A 173 -6.36 13.28 -10.62
N LYS A 174 -5.04 13.04 -10.72
CA LYS A 174 -4.49 11.82 -11.34
C LYS A 174 -4.18 10.71 -10.33
N ARG A 175 -4.67 10.84 -9.09
CA ARG A 175 -4.36 9.91 -8.01
C ARG A 175 -4.73 8.48 -8.35
N ALA A 176 -5.90 8.24 -8.94
CA ALA A 176 -6.33 6.91 -9.34
C ALA A 176 -5.33 6.25 -10.31
N VAL A 177 -4.89 6.97 -11.35
CA VAL A 177 -3.92 6.47 -12.34
C VAL A 177 -2.57 6.18 -11.68
N ALA A 178 -2.10 7.07 -10.81
CA ALA A 178 -0.86 6.88 -10.07
C ALA A 178 -0.92 5.64 -9.18
N MET A 179 -2.02 5.46 -8.43
CA MET A 179 -2.21 4.28 -7.58
C MET A 179 -2.32 2.99 -8.40
N CYS A 180 -2.98 3.00 -9.57
CA CYS A 180 -2.98 1.87 -10.49
C CYS A 180 -1.56 1.54 -11.00
N GLY A 181 -0.75 2.56 -11.28
CA GLY A 181 0.66 2.38 -11.66
C GLY A 181 1.51 1.74 -10.56
N VAL A 182 1.23 2.05 -9.28
CA VAL A 182 1.85 1.37 -8.13
C VAL A 182 1.36 -0.08 -8.04
N SER A 183 0.04 -0.28 -8.04
CA SER A 183 -0.58 -1.61 -7.89
C SER A 183 -0.20 -2.58 -9.01
N SER A 184 0.03 -2.09 -10.24
CA SER A 184 0.48 -2.94 -11.35
C SER A 184 1.84 -3.59 -11.11
N GLY A 185 2.64 -3.08 -10.17
CA GLY A 185 3.90 -3.71 -9.74
C GLY A 185 3.71 -5.14 -9.24
N SER A 186 2.57 -5.42 -8.59
CA SER A 186 2.20 -6.76 -8.15
C SER A 186 2.11 -7.75 -9.33
N ALA A 187 1.51 -7.32 -10.45
CA ALA A 187 1.40 -8.13 -11.67
C ALA A 187 2.77 -8.30 -12.34
N THR A 188 3.57 -7.24 -12.41
CA THR A 188 4.94 -7.28 -12.95
C THR A 188 5.78 -8.31 -12.20
N GLY A 189 5.75 -8.32 -10.86
CA GLY A 189 6.44 -9.31 -10.04
C GLY A 189 5.90 -10.72 -10.22
N GLY A 190 4.57 -10.87 -10.31
CA GLY A 190 3.90 -12.14 -10.59
C GLY A 190 4.26 -12.77 -11.95
N ILE A 191 4.77 -11.98 -12.90
CA ILE A 191 5.29 -12.49 -14.18
C ILE A 191 6.79 -12.80 -14.10
N ILE A 192 7.57 -11.87 -13.54
CA ILE A 192 9.04 -11.94 -13.54
C ILE A 192 9.55 -13.08 -12.68
N PHE A 193 9.05 -13.24 -11.45
CA PHE A 193 9.56 -14.26 -10.53
C PHE A 193 9.28 -15.70 -11.02
N PRO A 194 8.06 -16.06 -11.47
CA PRO A 194 7.83 -17.38 -12.06
C PRO A 194 8.61 -17.62 -13.35
N LEU A 195 8.87 -16.59 -14.16
CA LEU A 195 9.69 -16.72 -15.37
C LEU A 195 11.14 -17.08 -15.02
N ILE A 196 11.72 -16.39 -14.03
CA ILE A 196 13.05 -16.73 -13.51
C ILE A 196 13.02 -18.16 -12.91
N ALA A 197 11.99 -18.50 -12.12
CA ALA A 197 11.84 -19.84 -11.56
C ALA A 197 11.87 -20.93 -12.64
N ARG A 198 11.04 -20.78 -13.68
CA ARG A 198 10.93 -21.73 -14.78
C ARG A 198 12.27 -21.98 -15.48
N GLN A 199 13.11 -20.96 -15.63
CA GLN A 199 14.39 -21.09 -16.33
C GLN A 199 15.52 -21.63 -15.44
N LEU A 200 15.52 -21.28 -14.15
CA LEU A 200 16.65 -21.53 -13.25
C LEU A 200 16.44 -22.74 -12.35
N LEU A 201 15.19 -23.08 -11.99
CA LEU A 201 14.91 -24.13 -11.01
C LEU A 201 15.52 -25.49 -11.41
N GLY A 202 15.41 -25.85 -12.70
CA GLY A 202 15.99 -27.09 -13.23
C GLY A 202 17.51 -27.08 -13.46
N ARG A 203 18.16 -25.90 -13.40
CA ARG A 203 19.61 -25.76 -13.68
C ARG A 203 20.45 -25.60 -12.42
N ILE A 204 19.98 -24.77 -11.48
CA ILE A 204 20.77 -24.36 -10.29
C ILE A 204 20.06 -24.66 -8.97
N GLY A 205 18.86 -25.25 -9.02
CA GLY A 205 18.07 -25.61 -7.84
C GLY A 205 17.36 -24.43 -7.18
N ILE A 206 16.52 -24.73 -6.17
CA ILE A 206 15.67 -23.73 -5.54
C ILE A 206 16.45 -22.69 -4.73
N GLY A 207 17.48 -23.10 -3.98
CA GLY A 207 18.20 -22.20 -3.09
C GLY A 207 18.82 -21.03 -3.85
N TRP A 208 19.52 -21.30 -4.96
CA TRP A 208 20.07 -20.24 -5.80
C TRP A 208 19.00 -19.46 -6.57
N THR A 209 17.91 -20.10 -6.99
CA THR A 209 16.78 -19.41 -7.61
C THR A 209 16.17 -18.36 -6.66
N VAL A 210 15.95 -18.71 -5.39
CA VAL A 210 15.42 -17.79 -4.38
C VAL A 210 16.43 -16.68 -4.03
N ARG A 211 17.74 -16.97 -4.02
CA ARG A 211 18.77 -15.93 -3.86
C ARG A 211 18.74 -14.91 -5.00
N ILE A 212 18.48 -15.35 -6.24
CA ILE A 212 18.33 -14.45 -7.39
C ILE A 212 17.10 -13.57 -7.23
N PHE A 213 16.00 -14.08 -6.66
CA PHE A 213 14.87 -13.22 -6.26
C PHE A 213 15.31 -12.18 -5.24
N GLY A 214 16.09 -12.59 -4.25
CA GLY A 214 16.69 -11.68 -3.26
C GLY A 214 17.51 -10.56 -3.91
N PHE A 215 18.34 -10.87 -4.90
CA PHE A 215 19.12 -9.87 -5.63
C PHE A 215 18.25 -8.92 -6.47
N VAL A 216 17.19 -9.41 -7.10
CA VAL A 216 16.20 -8.57 -7.81
C VAL A 216 15.50 -7.63 -6.84
N CYS A 217 15.03 -8.15 -5.70
CA CYS A 217 14.40 -7.34 -4.66
C CYS A 217 15.39 -6.34 -4.03
N LEU A 218 16.67 -6.69 -3.90
CA LEU A 218 17.72 -5.79 -3.42
C LEU A 218 17.94 -4.62 -4.38
N ALA A 219 18.01 -4.89 -5.68
CA ALA A 219 18.12 -3.86 -6.70
C ALA A 219 16.90 -2.93 -6.68
N ASN A 220 15.69 -3.51 -6.61
CA ASN A 220 14.45 -2.74 -6.49
C ASN A 220 14.42 -1.88 -5.22
N ALA A 221 14.86 -2.42 -4.08
CA ALA A 221 14.94 -1.72 -2.80
C ALA A 221 15.91 -0.52 -2.88
N ALA A 222 17.09 -0.72 -3.48
CA ALA A 222 18.08 0.34 -3.65
C ALA A 222 17.54 1.47 -4.55
N ILE A 223 16.92 1.12 -5.68
CA ILE A 223 16.30 2.10 -6.59
C ILE A 223 15.16 2.85 -5.90
N THR A 224 14.31 2.12 -5.16
CA THR A 224 13.19 2.71 -4.40
C THR A 224 13.70 3.73 -3.39
N LEU A 225 14.70 3.37 -2.57
CA LEU A 225 15.28 4.28 -1.57
C LEU A 225 15.97 5.49 -2.20
N ALA A 226 16.58 5.34 -3.38
CA ALA A 226 17.25 6.44 -4.08
C ALA A 226 16.26 7.46 -4.66
N ILE A 227 15.07 7.01 -5.08
CA ILE A 227 14.09 7.85 -5.80
C ILE A 227 13.01 8.41 -4.87
N ILE A 228 12.67 7.68 -3.80
CA ILE A 228 11.53 8.03 -2.97
C ILE A 228 11.78 9.30 -2.16
N LYS A 229 10.82 10.22 -2.26
CA LYS A 229 10.87 11.51 -1.60
C LYS A 229 9.55 11.73 -0.85
N PRO A 230 9.50 11.52 0.47
CA PRO A 230 8.30 11.79 1.24
C PRO A 230 8.02 13.30 1.29
N ARG A 231 6.75 13.68 1.13
CA ARG A 231 6.29 15.06 1.40
C ARG A 231 5.85 15.16 2.85
N ASN A 232 6.52 15.99 3.63
CA ASN A 232 6.12 16.30 5.00
C ASN A 232 4.92 17.24 4.97
N ILE A 233 3.72 16.68 4.85
CA ILE A 233 2.48 17.42 5.07
C ILE A 233 2.13 17.20 6.55
N PRO A 234 2.28 18.20 7.44
CA PRO A 234 1.95 18.02 8.85
C PRO A 234 0.46 17.72 8.98
N ARG A 235 0.14 16.46 9.31
CA ARG A 235 -1.21 16.04 9.70
C ARG A 235 -1.29 16.05 11.21
N ARG A 236 -2.37 16.60 11.77
CA ARG A 236 -2.60 16.66 13.22
C ARG A 236 -2.43 15.27 13.84
N GLU A 237 -1.63 15.22 14.91
CA GLU A 237 -1.46 14.05 15.75
C GLU A 237 -2.83 13.53 16.19
N GLY A 238 -3.10 12.25 15.97
CA GLY A 238 -4.32 11.60 16.44
C GLY A 238 -4.01 10.21 16.98
N ALA A 239 -4.96 9.62 17.71
CA ALA A 239 -4.78 8.31 18.34
C ALA A 239 -4.26 7.23 17.36
N LEU A 240 -3.34 6.37 17.83
CA LEU A 240 -2.75 5.27 17.06
C LEU A 240 -3.82 4.26 16.59
N ILE A 241 -4.87 4.08 17.38
CA ILE A 241 -6.05 3.31 17.03
C ILE A 241 -7.27 4.20 17.28
N ALA A 242 -7.89 4.69 16.21
CA ALA A 242 -9.15 5.41 16.31
C ALA A 242 -10.30 4.41 16.49
N LEU A 243 -10.33 3.68 17.62
CA LEU A 243 -11.45 2.78 17.97
C LEU A 243 -12.79 3.52 17.99
N GLY A 244 -12.76 4.84 18.17
CA GLY A 244 -13.92 5.73 18.01
C GLY A 244 -14.56 5.68 16.61
N SER A 245 -13.81 5.38 15.55
CA SER A 245 -14.36 5.23 14.19
C SER A 245 -15.29 4.02 14.06
N PHE A 246 -15.08 2.96 14.83
CA PHE A 246 -15.98 1.80 14.86
C PHE A 246 -17.32 2.08 15.58
N ARG A 247 -17.46 3.25 16.25
CA ARG A 247 -18.77 3.67 16.75
C ARG A 247 -19.69 4.16 15.64
N ASP A 248 -19.16 4.55 14.49
CA ASP A 248 -19.97 4.85 13.32
C ASP A 248 -20.44 3.55 12.67
N ALA A 249 -21.76 3.35 12.64
CA ALA A 249 -22.39 2.14 12.08
C ALA A 249 -22.05 1.96 10.60
N TRP A 250 -21.95 3.04 9.81
CA TRP A 250 -21.63 2.96 8.39
C TRP A 250 -20.18 2.54 8.17
N PHE A 251 -19.25 3.09 8.95
CA PHE A 251 -17.86 2.68 8.94
C PHE A 251 -17.69 1.22 9.34
N SER A 252 -18.38 0.78 10.40
CA SER A 252 -18.32 -0.60 10.89
C SER A 252 -18.90 -1.61 9.90
N VAL A 253 -20.04 -1.30 9.26
CA VAL A 253 -20.62 -2.15 8.21
C VAL A 253 -19.70 -2.21 6.99
N PHE A 254 -19.14 -1.08 6.56
CA PHE A 254 -18.18 -1.03 5.46
C PHE A 254 -16.91 -1.85 5.77
N ALA A 255 -16.35 -1.70 6.97
CA ALA A 255 -15.18 -2.44 7.42
C ALA A 255 -15.46 -3.95 7.47
N LEU A 256 -16.60 -4.37 7.99
CA LEU A 256 -17.03 -5.77 8.02
C LEU A 256 -17.24 -6.33 6.60
N ALA A 257 -17.89 -5.57 5.72
CA ALA A 257 -18.09 -5.96 4.33
C ALA A 257 -16.75 -6.12 3.58
N MET A 258 -15.82 -5.16 3.75
CA MET A 258 -14.47 -5.26 3.20
C MET A 258 -13.68 -6.45 3.76
N PHE A 259 -13.80 -6.72 5.06
CA PHE A 259 -13.19 -7.87 5.69
C PHE A 259 -13.72 -9.19 5.09
N LEU A 260 -15.03 -9.34 4.96
CA LEU A 260 -15.66 -10.53 4.38
C LEU A 260 -15.32 -10.70 2.89
N LEU A 261 -15.31 -9.60 2.12
CA LEU A 261 -14.89 -9.60 0.72
C LEU A 261 -13.43 -10.02 0.57
N MET A 262 -12.53 -9.49 1.40
CA MET A 262 -11.12 -9.90 1.39
C MET A 262 -10.96 -11.36 1.81
N LEU A 263 -11.70 -11.83 2.82
CA LEU A 263 -11.68 -13.22 3.25
C LEU A 263 -12.08 -14.16 2.10
N GLY A 264 -13.18 -13.86 1.41
CA GLY A 264 -13.65 -14.64 0.26
C GLY A 264 -12.69 -14.62 -0.93
N PHE A 265 -12.15 -13.43 -1.26
CA PHE A 265 -11.17 -13.28 -2.34
C PHE A 265 -9.89 -14.09 -2.08
N TYR A 266 -9.36 -14.04 -0.85
CA TYR A 266 -8.15 -14.79 -0.50
C TYR A 266 -8.36 -16.29 -0.45
N PHE A 267 -9.53 -16.75 -0.02
CA PHE A 267 -9.86 -18.16 -0.07
C PHE A 267 -9.83 -18.68 -1.53
N MET A 268 -10.49 -17.98 -2.46
CA MET A 268 -10.49 -18.33 -3.88
C MET A 268 -9.12 -18.22 -4.56
N TYR A 269 -8.26 -17.31 -4.10
CA TYR A 269 -6.95 -17.11 -4.71
C TYR A 269 -5.95 -18.22 -4.35
N TYR A 270 -6.09 -18.84 -3.17
CA TYR A 270 -5.12 -19.79 -2.64
C TYR A 270 -5.60 -21.25 -2.50
N TYR A 271 -6.91 -21.51 -2.67
CA TYR A 271 -7.53 -22.84 -2.62
C TYR A 271 -8.41 -23.08 -3.85
#